data_AF-A0A6J2K8M5-F1
#
_entry.id   AF-A0A6J2K8M5-F1
#
_cell.length_a   1.000
_cell.length_b   1.000
_cell.length_c   1.000
_cell.angle_alpha   90.00
_cell.angle_beta   90.00
_cell.angle_gamma   90.00
#
_symmetry.space_group_name_H-M   'P 1'
#
loop_
_entity.id
_entity.type
_entity.pdbx_description
1 polymer ?
#
loop_
_entity_poly.entity_id
_entity_poly.type
_entity_poly.pdbx_seq_one_letter_code
_entity_poly.pdbx_strand_id
1 'polypeptide(L)'
;MSAQGLTSEAQLRYLLQWFGEFSELQREDFLPVLAASRCDKPEQLAATMANMTCQDKPVSLFQCRIKLFNEWFPTWSREEQDRFVTKISEIDSEFGEKLHEIITDGPKVNGTDEPWINEQNVEAEREDQVPENIPVEIVAAS
;
A
#
# COMPACT_ATOMS: atom_id res chain seq x y z
N MET A 1 22.70 -0.85 15.95
CA MET A 1 22.50 -0.45 17.36
C MET A 1 21.01 -0.46 17.61
N SER A 2 20.52 -1.48 18.30
CA SER A 2 19.09 -1.67 18.55
C SER A 2 18.65 -0.65 19.59
N ALA A 3 17.83 0.32 19.21
CA ALA A 3 17.19 1.20 20.18
C ALA A 3 16.35 0.30 21.12
N GLN A 4 16.78 0.16 22.38
CA GLN A 4 15.91 -0.27 23.47
C GLN A 4 14.93 0.87 23.71
N GLY A 5 14.02 1.11 22.77
CA GLY A 5 13.22 2.31 22.67
C GLY A 5 11.74 1.95 22.52
N LEU A 6 10.91 2.54 23.40
CA LEU A 6 9.44 2.61 23.39
C LEU A 6 8.70 1.34 22.93
N THR A 7 7.79 0.83 23.76
CA THR A 7 6.89 -0.26 23.35
C THR A 7 6.05 0.16 22.13
N SER A 8 5.66 -0.80 21.29
CA SER A 8 4.77 -0.57 20.14
C SER A 8 3.50 0.19 20.54
N GLU A 9 2.94 -0.13 21.71
CA GLU A 9 1.81 0.59 22.29
C GLU A 9 2.10 2.07 22.58
N ALA A 10 3.30 2.39 23.10
CA ALA A 10 3.69 3.77 23.32
C ALA A 10 3.93 4.52 22.00
N GLN A 11 4.58 3.85 21.04
CA GLN A 11 4.79 4.37 19.68
C GLN A 11 3.45 4.69 18.99
N LEU A 12 2.46 3.79 19.11
CA LEU A 12 1.11 3.98 18.57
C LEU A 12 0.44 5.23 19.14
N ARG A 13 0.51 5.45 20.46
CA ARG A 13 -0.08 6.64 21.09
C ARG A 13 0.57 7.93 20.59
N TYR A 14 1.89 7.94 20.42
CA TYR A 14 2.58 9.09 19.84
C TYR A 14 2.13 9.37 18.42
N LEU A 15 2.04 8.34 17.57
CA LEU A 15 1.62 8.48 16.19
C LEU A 15 0.18 9.00 16.07
N LEU A 16 -0.75 8.52 16.91
CA LEU A 16 -2.12 9.03 16.96
C LEU A 16 -2.18 10.49 17.41
N GLN A 17 -1.40 10.86 18.42
CA GLN A 17 -1.32 12.26 18.85
C GLN A 17 -0.79 13.16 17.72
N TRP A 18 0.28 12.72 17.04
CA TRP A 18 0.86 13.48 15.93
C TRP A 18 -0.12 13.63 14.78
N PHE A 19 -0.88 12.60 14.44
CA PHE A 19 -1.91 12.66 13.42
C PHE A 19 -2.98 13.73 13.72
N GLY A 20 -3.40 13.82 14.99
CA GLY A 20 -4.31 14.89 15.44
C GLY A 20 -3.72 16.30 15.33
N GLU A 21 -2.39 16.43 15.39
CA GLU A 21 -1.67 17.70 15.24
C GLU A 21 -1.32 18.04 13.78
N PHE A 22 -1.44 17.09 12.85
CA PHE A 22 -1.16 17.33 11.44
C PHE A 22 -2.18 18.30 10.84
N SER A 23 -1.68 19.27 10.06
CA SER A 23 -2.54 20.08 9.20
C SER A 23 -3.15 19.21 8.09
N GLU A 24 -4.19 19.71 7.44
CA GLU A 24 -4.83 19.05 6.31
C GLU A 24 -3.81 18.68 5.22
N LEU A 25 -2.94 19.63 4.84
CA LEU A 25 -1.85 19.38 3.88
C LEU A 25 -0.90 18.27 4.35
N GLN A 26 -0.57 18.23 5.64
CA GLN A 26 0.30 17.18 6.21
C GLN A 26 -0.39 15.80 6.24
N ARG A 27 -1.72 15.76 6.37
CA ARG A 27 -2.47 14.50 6.26
C ARG A 27 -2.46 14.00 4.82
N GLU A 28 -2.72 14.86 3.84
CA GLU A 28 -2.63 14.50 2.42
C GLU A 28 -1.23 14.00 2.05
N ASP A 29 -0.18 14.61 2.61
CA ASP A 29 1.21 14.16 2.47
C ASP A 29 1.51 12.82 3.18
N PHE A 30 0.87 12.56 4.33
CA PHE A 30 1.07 11.34 5.11
C PHE A 30 0.32 10.13 4.54
N LEU A 31 -0.82 10.36 3.88
CA LEU A 31 -1.67 9.33 3.28
C LEU A 31 -0.90 8.34 2.38
N PRO A 32 -0.14 8.78 1.35
CA PRO A 32 0.62 7.86 0.50
C PRO A 32 1.76 7.18 1.26
N VAL A 33 2.33 7.81 2.29
CA VAL A 33 3.35 7.18 3.15
C VAL A 33 2.76 5.98 3.87
N LEU A 34 1.63 6.17 4.56
CA LEU A 34 0.98 5.09 5.30
C LEU A 34 0.50 3.97 4.37
N ALA A 35 -0.08 4.30 3.21
CA ALA A 35 -0.52 3.31 2.24
C ALA A 35 0.65 2.44 1.73
N ALA A 36 1.78 3.06 1.40
CA ALA A 36 2.95 2.34 0.91
C ALA A 36 3.61 1.47 2.00
N SER A 37 3.62 1.93 3.26
CA SER A 37 4.06 1.12 4.41
C SER A 37 3.14 -0.07 4.68
N ARG A 38 1.86 0.01 4.33
CA ARG A 38 0.88 -1.08 4.49
C ARG A 38 0.96 -2.14 3.41
N CYS A 39 1.28 -1.73 2.19
CA CYS A 39 1.35 -2.62 1.04
C CYS A 39 2.73 -3.27 0.82
N ASP A 40 3.69 -3.07 1.73
CA ASP A 40 5.10 -3.50 1.55
C ASP A 40 5.68 -3.00 0.21
N LYS A 41 5.36 -1.75 -0.20
CA LYS A 41 5.81 -1.13 -1.47
C LYS A 41 6.88 -0.06 -1.20
N PRO A 42 8.16 -0.44 -0.99
CA PRO A 42 9.22 0.50 -0.59
C PRO A 42 9.56 1.54 -1.67
N GLU A 43 9.37 1.24 -2.95
CA GLU A 43 9.65 2.18 -4.05
C GLU A 43 8.74 3.43 -3.98
N GLN A 44 7.49 3.26 -3.57
CA GLN A 44 6.56 4.38 -3.40
C GLN A 44 6.92 5.26 -2.20
N LEU A 45 7.34 4.65 -1.08
CA LEU A 45 7.82 5.38 0.10
C LEU A 45 9.02 6.26 -0.25
N ALA A 46 9.97 5.75 -1.03
CA ALA A 46 11.17 6.48 -1.43
C ALA A 46 10.82 7.71 -2.29
N ALA A 47 9.87 7.59 -3.23
CA ALA A 47 9.42 8.69 -4.07
C ALA A 47 8.73 9.80 -3.24
N THR A 48 7.85 9.42 -2.31
CA THR A 48 7.18 10.38 -1.42
C THR A 48 8.18 11.09 -0.49
N MET A 49 9.14 10.37 0.08
CA MET A 49 10.18 10.99 0.92
C MET A 49 11.12 11.92 0.16
N ALA A 50 11.47 11.58 -1.09
CA ALA A 50 12.29 12.44 -1.95
C ALA A 50 11.60 13.79 -2.24
N ASN A 51 10.29 13.78 -2.46
CA ASN A 51 9.51 15.01 -2.65
C ASN A 51 9.47 15.90 -1.39
N MET A 52 9.58 15.31 -0.19
CA MET A 52 9.56 16.08 1.06
C MET A 52 10.94 16.62 1.50
N THR A 53 12.04 16.09 0.95
CA THR A 53 13.42 16.43 1.36
C THR A 53 14.11 17.48 0.49
N CYS A 54 13.48 17.95 -0.59
CA CYS A 54 14.04 19.03 -1.40
C CYS A 54 13.84 20.41 -0.74
N GLN A 55 14.81 20.84 0.06
CA GLN A 55 15.32 22.22 0.20
C GLN A 55 16.29 22.31 1.39
N ASP A 56 17.35 23.13 1.28
CA ASP A 56 18.37 23.50 2.28
C ASP A 56 17.83 24.15 3.57
N LYS A 57 16.78 23.57 4.16
CA LYS A 57 16.07 24.02 5.35
C LYS A 57 16.31 23.00 6.49
N PRO A 58 16.43 23.45 7.76
CA PRO A 58 16.43 22.52 8.89
C PRO A 58 15.22 21.58 8.82
N VAL A 59 15.44 20.29 9.10
CA VAL A 59 14.41 19.24 9.03
C VAL A 59 13.17 19.67 9.81
N SER A 60 12.02 19.62 9.15
CA SER A 60 10.76 20.01 9.80
C SER A 60 10.37 18.99 10.87
N LEU A 61 9.59 19.41 11.87
CA LEU A 61 9.07 18.49 12.89
C LEU A 61 8.26 17.35 12.28
N PHE A 62 7.48 17.65 11.24
CA PHE A 62 6.74 16.65 10.47
C PHE A 62 7.69 15.61 9.85
N GLN A 63 8.77 16.03 9.19
CA GLN A 63 9.78 15.12 8.65
C GLN A 63 10.38 14.20 9.71
N CYS A 64 10.68 14.74 10.90
CA CYS A 64 11.18 13.94 12.02
C CYS A 64 10.15 12.88 12.46
N ARG A 65 8.86 13.25 12.54
CA ARG A 65 7.76 12.33 12.87
C ARG A 65 7.57 11.24 11.81
N ILE A 66 7.64 11.59 10.53
CA ILE A 66 7.57 10.62 9.42
C ILE A 66 8.74 9.64 9.45
N LYS A 67 9.95 10.12 9.77
CA LYS A 67 11.11 9.24 9.91
C LYS A 67 10.90 8.21 11.02
N LEU A 68 10.42 8.64 12.20
CA LEU A 68 10.11 7.71 13.30
C LEU A 68 9.00 6.73 12.94
N PHE A 69 7.95 7.20 12.25
CA PHE A 69 6.91 6.31 11.70
C PHE A 69 7.52 5.20 10.83
N ASN A 70 8.40 5.55 9.88
CA ASN A 70 9.05 4.59 8.98
C ASN A 70 10.00 3.63 9.70
N GLU A 71 10.54 4.00 10.86
CA GLU A 71 11.35 3.11 11.71
C GLU A 71 10.48 2.19 12.59
N TRP A 72 9.33 2.65 13.04
CA TRP A 72 8.47 1.93 13.99
C TRP A 72 7.45 1.03 13.31
N PHE A 73 6.71 1.56 12.34
CA PHE A 73 5.57 0.87 11.73
C PHE A 73 5.91 -0.49 11.11
N PRO A 74 7.04 -0.68 10.40
CA PRO A 74 7.42 -1.98 9.86
C PRO A 74 7.80 -3.01 10.94
N THR A 75 8.09 -2.56 12.16
CA THR A 75 8.44 -3.46 13.29
C THR A 75 7.22 -3.99 14.01
N TRP A 76 6.03 -3.46 13.72
CA TRP A 76 4.77 -3.84 14.36
C TRP A 76 4.18 -5.11 13.73
N SER A 77 3.46 -5.85 14.55
CA SER A 77 2.59 -6.95 14.09
C SER A 77 1.44 -6.42 13.23
N ARG A 78 0.83 -7.30 12.43
CA ARG A 78 -0.31 -6.94 11.57
C ARG A 78 -1.46 -6.38 12.40
N GLU A 79 -1.72 -6.96 13.56
CA GLU A 79 -2.77 -6.56 14.49
C GLU A 79 -2.53 -5.14 15.05
N GLU A 80 -1.28 -4.77 15.29
CA GLU A 80 -0.91 -3.42 15.76
C GLU A 80 -1.04 -2.37 14.65
N GLN A 81 -0.61 -2.71 13.44
CA GLN A 81 -0.82 -1.84 12.28
C GLN A 81 -2.32 -1.64 12.01
N ASP A 82 -3.12 -2.71 12.08
CA ASP A 82 -4.59 -2.68 11.93
C ASP A 82 -5.23 -1.80 12.98
N ARG A 83 -4.83 -1.96 14.25
CA ARG A 83 -5.29 -1.08 15.33
C ARG A 83 -4.98 0.39 15.05
N PHE A 84 -3.80 0.72 14.53
CA PHE A 84 -3.45 2.09 14.18
C PHE A 84 -4.33 2.64 13.05
N VAL A 85 -4.49 1.89 11.97
CA VAL A 85 -5.34 2.30 10.83
C VAL A 85 -6.81 2.47 11.25
N THR A 86 -7.35 1.59 12.08
CA THR A 86 -8.70 1.78 12.62
C THR A 86 -8.81 3.07 13.42
N LYS A 87 -7.82 3.35 14.29
CA LYS A 87 -7.84 4.53 15.16
C LYS A 87 -7.71 5.85 14.39
N ILE A 88 -6.92 5.91 13.33
CA ILE A 88 -6.85 7.14 12.51
C ILE A 88 -8.15 7.35 11.71
N SER A 89 -8.80 6.28 11.23
CA SER A 89 -10.09 6.38 10.53
C SER A 89 -11.24 6.80 11.46
N GLU A 90 -11.16 6.46 12.75
CA GLU A 90 -12.07 6.98 13.78
C GLU A 90 -11.86 8.48 14.04
N ILE A 91 -10.62 8.98 13.92
CA ILE A 91 -10.29 10.41 14.10
C ILE A 91 -10.69 11.22 12.87
N ASP A 92 -10.46 10.67 11.68
CA ASP A 92 -10.73 11.30 10.38
C ASP A 92 -11.23 10.24 9.39
N SER A 93 -12.55 10.20 9.22
CA SER A 93 -13.20 9.20 8.37
C SER A 93 -12.89 9.40 6.89
N GLU A 94 -12.76 10.66 6.44
CA GLU A 94 -12.40 10.97 5.05
C GLU A 94 -10.99 10.46 4.73
N PHE A 95 -10.04 10.66 5.65
CA PHE A 95 -8.70 10.10 5.51
C PHE A 95 -8.74 8.56 5.44
N GLY A 96 -9.54 7.92 6.30
CA GLY A 96 -9.70 6.47 6.34
C GLY A 96 -10.25 5.88 5.03
N GLU A 97 -11.24 6.53 4.44
CA GLU A 97 -11.82 6.14 3.14
C GLU A 97 -10.77 6.22 2.03
N LYS A 98 -10.06 7.35 1.92
CA LYS A 98 -8.99 7.52 0.93
C LYS A 98 -7.88 6.47 1.09
N LEU A 99 -7.51 6.14 2.32
CA LEU A 99 -6.47 5.13 2.60
C LEU A 99 -6.92 3.75 2.14
N HIS A 100 -8.16 3.37 2.44
CA HIS A 100 -8.71 2.09 2.03
C HIS A 100 -8.76 1.98 0.50
N GLU A 101 -9.21 3.03 -0.20
CA GLU A 101 -9.20 3.07 -1.67
C GLU A 101 -7.81 2.81 -2.25
N ILE A 102 -6.77 3.48 -1.73
CA ILE A 102 -5.40 3.31 -2.24
C ILE A 102 -4.87 1.89 -1.98
N ILE A 103 -5.23 1.28 -0.85
CA ILE A 103 -4.79 -0.08 -0.50
C ILE A 103 -5.50 -1.13 -1.37
N THR A 104 -6.79 -0.95 -1.66
CA THR A 104 -7.61 -1.92 -2.40
C THR A 104 -7.47 -1.79 -3.92
N ASP A 105 -7.60 -0.58 -4.47
CA ASP A 105 -7.56 -0.33 -5.92
C ASP A 105 -6.13 -0.10 -6.44
N GLY A 106 -5.16 0.11 -5.55
CA GLY A 106 -3.85 0.62 -5.91
C GLY A 106 -3.88 2.13 -6.20
N PRO A 107 -2.71 2.79 -6.37
CA PRO A 107 -2.67 4.21 -6.70
C PRO A 107 -3.39 4.42 -8.04
N LYS A 108 -4.49 5.18 -8.03
CA LYS A 108 -5.15 5.63 -9.26
C LYS A 108 -4.24 6.63 -9.97
N VAL A 109 -3.27 6.13 -10.75
CA VAL A 109 -2.58 6.96 -11.73
C VAL A 109 -3.60 7.24 -12.82
N ASN A 110 -4.11 8.47 -12.85
CA ASN A 110 -5.06 8.88 -13.87
C ASN A 110 -4.33 8.90 -15.23
N GLY A 111 -4.40 7.81 -16.00
CA GLY A 111 -3.75 7.75 -17.31
C GLY A 111 -3.47 6.38 -17.97
N THR A 112 -3.76 5.23 -17.35
CA THR A 112 -3.62 3.95 -18.06
C THR A 112 -4.68 2.95 -17.62
N ASP A 113 -5.76 2.88 -18.38
CA ASP A 113 -6.71 1.78 -18.37
C ASP A 113 -6.03 0.51 -18.91
N GLU A 114 -5.27 -0.20 -18.08
CA GLU A 114 -4.87 -1.57 -18.37
C GLU A 114 -5.38 -2.48 -17.24
N PRO A 115 -6.32 -3.38 -17.53
CA PRO A 115 -6.81 -4.33 -16.54
C PRO A 115 -5.70 -5.35 -16.25
N TRP A 116 -5.13 -5.28 -15.05
CA TRP A 116 -4.22 -6.32 -14.56
C TRP A 116 -5.00 -7.61 -14.35
N ILE A 117 -4.85 -8.54 -15.30
CA ILE A 117 -5.29 -9.93 -15.12
C ILE A 117 -4.52 -10.51 -13.94
N ASN A 118 -5.25 -10.97 -12.95
CA ASN A 118 -4.72 -11.71 -11.81
C ASN A 118 -4.36 -13.14 -12.26
N GLU A 119 -3.07 -13.45 -12.29
CA GLU A 119 -2.56 -14.82 -12.50
C GLU A 119 -2.77 -15.68 -11.23
N GLN A 120 -4.01 -15.74 -10.72
CA GLN A 120 -4.44 -16.62 -9.63
C GLN A 120 -5.86 -17.13 -9.91
N ASN A 121 -6.02 -17.88 -11.00
CA ASN A 121 -7.05 -18.92 -11.10
C ASN A 121 -6.71 -19.89 -12.24
N VAL A 122 -5.57 -20.57 -12.11
CA VAL A 122 -5.38 -21.85 -12.78
C VAL A 122 -6.06 -22.87 -11.90
N GLU A 123 -7.32 -23.21 -12.19
CA GLU A 123 -7.85 -24.58 -12.11
C GLU A 123 -9.35 -24.63 -12.42
N ALA A 124 -9.67 -25.63 -13.26
CA ALA A 124 -10.96 -26.30 -13.42
C ALA A 124 -12.09 -25.57 -14.15
N GLU A 125 -12.11 -25.66 -15.49
CA GLU A 125 -13.29 -26.14 -16.23
C GLU A 125 -12.83 -27.02 -17.40
N ARG A 126 -12.80 -28.34 -17.17
CA ARG A 126 -12.88 -29.36 -18.22
C ARG A 126 -14.35 -29.78 -18.25
N GLU A 127 -15.04 -29.51 -19.34
CA GLU A 127 -16.16 -30.30 -19.90
C GLU A 127 -16.64 -29.52 -21.14
N ASP A 128 -16.25 -29.98 -22.32
CA ASP A 128 -17.02 -30.89 -23.18
C ASP A 128 -17.73 -30.09 -24.26
N GLN A 129 -17.13 -30.07 -25.44
CA GLN A 129 -17.84 -29.88 -26.68
C GLN A 129 -16.98 -30.41 -27.82
N VAL A 130 -17.36 -31.60 -28.28
CA VAL A 130 -16.91 -32.23 -29.52
C VAL A 130 -17.43 -31.40 -30.70
N PRO A 131 -16.59 -31.12 -31.71
CA PRO A 131 -17.08 -31.09 -33.07
C PRO A 131 -16.35 -32.13 -33.92
N GLU A 132 -17.13 -33.13 -34.30
CA GLU A 132 -16.93 -34.04 -35.42
C GLU A 132 -16.80 -33.22 -36.72
N ASN A 133 -15.61 -33.15 -37.31
CA ASN A 133 -15.42 -33.24 -38.77
C ASN A 133 -13.92 -33.22 -39.16
N ILE A 134 -13.36 -34.38 -39.49
CA ILE A 134 -12.22 -34.45 -40.42
C ILE A 134 -12.44 -35.65 -41.35
N PRO A 135 -12.58 -35.41 -42.66
CA PRO A 135 -12.09 -36.36 -43.64
C PRO A 135 -11.07 -35.66 -44.54
N VAL A 136 -9.78 -35.93 -44.32
CA VAL A 136 -8.79 -35.80 -45.39
C VAL A 136 -8.00 -37.09 -45.40
N GLU A 137 -8.27 -37.90 -46.42
CA GLU A 137 -7.62 -39.17 -46.66
C GLU A 137 -6.11 -39.02 -46.75
N ILE A 138 -5.44 -39.92 -46.03
CA ILE A 138 -4.05 -40.29 -46.21
C ILE A 138 -3.98 -41.18 -47.45
N VAL A 139 -3.16 -40.83 -48.44
CA VAL A 139 -2.35 -41.87 -49.10
C VAL A 139 -1.02 -41.31 -49.60
N ALA A 140 0.05 -41.89 -49.07
CA ALA A 140 1.38 -41.86 -49.63
C ALA A 140 1.52 -43.00 -50.65
N ALA A 141 2.01 -42.70 -51.85
CA ALA A 141 2.67 -43.60 -52.80
C ALA A 141 3.13 -42.70 -53.96
N SER A 142 4.36 -42.72 -54.48
CA SER A 142 5.37 -43.76 -54.59
C SER A 142 6.78 -43.16 -54.57
#